data_AF-A0A919DUH4-F1
#
_entry.id   AF-A0A919DUH4-F1
#
_cell.length_a   1.000
_cell.length_b   1.000
_cell.length_c   1.000
_cell.angle_alpha   90.00
_cell.angle_beta   90.00
_cell.angle_gamma   90.00
#
_symmetry.space_group_name_H-M   'P 1'
#
loop_
_entity.id
_entity.type
_entity.pdbx_description
1 polymer ?
#
loop_
_entity_poly.entity_id
_entity_poly.type
_entity_poly.pdbx_seq_one_letter_code
_entity_poly.pdbx_strand_id
1 'polypeptide(L)'
;MNEAEPSRLELLQFARRVVVQQAAAALEQIDRWIATEQRREAERRRGAEMRPPAPEWLLEVGLNKNNLVAVHTGDCWGVGKRAWPVTRAEALRRGPGRRAGRWPRGRDRGIGSG
;
A
#
# COMPACT_ATOMS: atom_id res chain seq x y z
N MET A 1 -37.81 -16.95 -51.96
CA MET A 1 -36.42 -17.41 -51.84
C MET A 1 -36.34 -18.18 -50.54
N ASN A 2 -36.02 -19.48 -50.57
CA ASN A 2 -35.83 -20.27 -49.36
C ASN A 2 -34.37 -20.13 -48.95
N GLU A 3 -34.10 -19.40 -47.86
CA GLU A 3 -32.80 -19.42 -47.19
C GLU A 3 -32.70 -20.80 -46.52
N ALA A 4 -31.80 -21.66 -47.00
CA ALA A 4 -31.62 -22.99 -46.41
C ALA A 4 -31.13 -22.83 -44.96
N GLU A 5 -31.78 -23.51 -44.01
CA GLU A 5 -31.33 -23.47 -42.61
C GLU A 5 -29.89 -23.99 -42.50
N PRO A 6 -29.03 -23.34 -41.70
CA PRO A 6 -27.64 -23.74 -41.54
C PRO A 6 -27.54 -25.13 -40.94
N SER A 7 -26.62 -25.93 -41.49
CA SER A 7 -26.34 -27.27 -41.00
C SER A 7 -25.74 -27.22 -39.59
N ARG A 8 -25.90 -28.33 -38.85
CA ARG A 8 -25.27 -28.50 -37.54
C ARG A 8 -23.75 -28.31 -37.58
N LEU A 9 -23.10 -28.70 -38.68
CA LEU A 9 -21.65 -28.53 -38.85
C LEU A 9 -21.27 -27.05 -38.90
N GLU A 10 -22.01 -26.22 -39.64
CA GLU A 10 -21.77 -24.78 -39.74
C GLU A 10 -21.98 -24.08 -38.39
N LEU A 11 -23.01 -24.47 -37.64
CA LEU A 11 -23.26 -23.97 -36.29
C LEU A 11 -22.09 -24.30 -35.34
N LEU A 12 -21.55 -25.52 -35.40
CA LEU A 12 -20.40 -25.91 -34.58
C LEU A 12 -19.11 -25.17 -34.99
N GLN A 13 -18.87 -24.98 -36.27
CA GLN A 13 -17.72 -24.19 -36.76
C GLN A 13 -17.84 -22.72 -36.36
N PHE A 14 -19.05 -22.16 -36.39
CA PHE A 14 -19.33 -20.82 -35.88
C PHE A 14 -19.06 -20.72 -34.38
N ALA A 15 -19.63 -21.62 -33.58
CA ALA A 15 -19.41 -21.68 -32.14
C ALA A 15 -17.91 -21.77 -31.79
N ARG A 16 -17.16 -22.61 -32.51
CA ARG A 16 -15.70 -22.71 -32.34
C ARG A 16 -15.01 -21.37 -32.58
N ARG A 17 -15.34 -20.65 -33.67
CA ARG A 17 -14.73 -19.34 -33.97
C ARG A 17 -15.03 -18.32 -32.88
N VAL A 18 -16.28 -18.26 -32.41
CA VAL A 18 -16.69 -17.35 -31.33
C VAL A 18 -15.91 -17.64 -30.06
N VAL A 19 -15.84 -18.90 -29.64
CA VAL A 19 -15.11 -19.29 -28.41
C VAL A 19 -13.63 -18.93 -28.53
N VAL A 20 -12.99 -19.19 -29.67
CA VAL A 20 -11.58 -18.84 -29.88
C VAL A 20 -11.37 -17.33 -29.80
N GLN A 21 -12.23 -16.53 -30.44
CA GLN A 21 -12.13 -15.07 -30.40
C GLN A 21 -12.32 -14.52 -28.99
N GLN A 22 -13.32 -15.03 -28.26
CA GLN A 22 -13.58 -14.63 -26.88
C GLN A 22 -12.43 -15.03 -25.94
N ALA A 23 -11.90 -16.25 -26.09
CA ALA A 23 -10.77 -16.72 -25.30
C ALA A 23 -9.53 -15.86 -25.56
N ALA A 24 -9.23 -15.51 -26.81
CA ALA A 24 -8.11 -14.63 -27.14
C ALA A 24 -8.25 -13.26 -26.47
N ALA A 25 -9.41 -12.62 -26.59
CA ALA A 25 -9.67 -11.33 -25.95
C ALA A 25 -9.57 -11.39 -24.42
N ALA A 26 -10.07 -12.46 -23.81
CA ALA A 26 -9.99 -12.69 -22.37
C ALA A 26 -8.53 -12.89 -21.91
N LEU A 27 -7.73 -13.64 -22.66
CA LEU A 27 -6.31 -13.84 -22.37
C LEU A 27 -5.55 -12.52 -22.42
N GLU A 28 -5.74 -11.71 -23.46
CA GLU A 28 -5.11 -10.39 -23.55
C GLU A 28 -5.47 -9.49 -22.35
N GLN A 29 -6.70 -9.57 -21.86
CA GLN A 29 -7.13 -8.83 -20.68
C GLN A 29 -6.43 -9.32 -19.41
N ILE A 30 -6.35 -10.64 -19.22
CA ILE A 30 -5.65 -11.26 -18.10
C ILE A 30 -4.16 -10.88 -18.13
N ASP A 31 -3.52 -10.93 -19.29
CA ASP A 31 -2.10 -10.56 -19.44
C ASP A 31 -1.83 -9.11 -19.02
N ARG A 32 -2.73 -8.18 -19.35
CA ARG A 32 -2.65 -6.78 -18.89
C ARG A 32 -2.75 -6.64 -17.37
N TRP A 33 -3.63 -7.41 -16.74
CA TRP A 33 -3.74 -7.44 -15.28
C TRP A 33 -2.49 -8.02 -14.63
N ILE A 34 -1.97 -9.13 -15.17
CA ILE A 34 -0.73 -9.75 -14.69
C ILE A 34 0.42 -8.74 -14.75
N ALA A 35 0.60 -8.04 -15.88
CA ALA A 35 1.66 -7.04 -16.02
C ALA A 35 1.52 -5.90 -14.99
N THR A 36 0.29 -5.48 -14.70
CA THR A 36 0.00 -4.46 -13.68
C THR A 36 0.39 -4.95 -12.28
N GLU A 37 0.03 -6.17 -11.93
CA GLU A 37 0.36 -6.75 -10.63
C GLU A 37 1.86 -7.02 -10.47
N GLN A 38 2.52 -7.53 -11.52
CA GLN A 38 3.98 -7.70 -11.54
C GLN A 38 4.70 -6.37 -11.29
N ARG A 39 4.23 -5.27 -11.90
CA ARG A 39 4.78 -3.94 -11.65
C ARG A 39 4.62 -3.52 -10.19
N ARG A 40 3.43 -3.69 -9.61
CA ARG A 40 3.17 -3.37 -8.19
C ARG A 40 4.05 -4.18 -7.25
N GLU A 41 4.26 -5.47 -7.55
CA GLU A 41 5.14 -6.32 -6.76
C GLU A 41 6.61 -5.90 -6.89
N ALA A 42 7.07 -5.55 -8.08
CA ALA A 42 8.40 -5.02 -8.30
C ALA A 42 8.63 -3.70 -7.54
N GLU A 43 7.65 -2.79 -7.55
CA GLU A 43 7.67 -1.54 -6.77
C GLU A 43 7.73 -1.83 -5.26
N ARG A 44 6.93 -2.78 -4.75
CA ARG A 44 6.97 -3.20 -3.34
C ARG A 44 8.33 -3.77 -2.95
N ARG A 45 8.89 -4.66 -3.76
CA ARG A 45 10.21 -5.26 -3.51
C ARG A 45 11.31 -4.20 -3.51
N ARG A 46 11.33 -3.34 -4.53
CA ARG A 46 12.26 -2.20 -4.60
C ARG A 46 12.10 -1.26 -3.39
N GLY A 47 10.87 -0.98 -2.98
CA GLY A 47 10.59 -0.16 -1.81
C GLY A 47 10.97 -0.82 -0.48
N ALA A 48 11.10 -2.14 -0.42
CA ALA A 48 11.63 -2.86 0.73
C ALA A 48 13.17 -2.88 0.73
N GLU A 49 13.78 -3.17 -0.42
CA GLU A 49 15.25 -3.19 -0.61
C GLU A 49 15.88 -1.81 -0.43
N MET A 50 15.26 -0.76 -0.97
CA MET A 50 15.72 0.62 -0.85
C MET A 50 15.21 1.33 0.40
N ARG A 51 14.48 0.64 1.29
CA ARG A 51 13.97 1.28 2.51
C ARG A 51 15.18 1.69 3.36
N PRO A 52 15.38 2.99 3.65
CA PRO A 52 16.43 3.39 4.56
C PRO A 52 16.19 2.72 5.93
N PRO A 53 17.26 2.41 6.68
CA PRO A 53 17.12 1.88 8.03
C PRO A 53 16.23 2.82 8.84
N ALA A 54 15.40 2.25 9.72
CA ALA A 54 14.52 3.04 10.54
C ALA A 54 15.36 4.07 11.34
N PRO A 55 14.97 5.36 11.34
CA PRO A 55 15.71 6.37 12.07
C PRO A 55 15.64 6.05 13.57
N GLU A 56 16.79 6.15 14.24
CA GLU A 56 16.89 5.83 15.67
C GLU A 56 16.05 6.78 16.53
N TRP A 57 15.85 8.03 16.07
CA TRP A 57 15.09 9.07 16.76
C TRP A 57 14.10 9.76 15.82
N LEU A 58 12.87 9.93 16.28
CA LEU A 58 11.80 10.64 15.58
C LEU A 58 11.15 11.65 16.52
N LEU A 59 10.83 12.85 16.03
CA LEU A 59 10.00 13.82 16.76
C LEU A 59 8.60 13.88 16.15
N GLU A 60 7.59 13.68 16.98
CA GLU A 60 6.18 13.87 16.60
C GLU A 60 5.69 15.24 17.04
N VAL A 61 5.10 15.98 16.10
CA VAL A 61 4.50 17.30 16.36
C VAL A 61 2.99 17.25 16.33
N GLY A 62 2.39 18.08 17.18
CA GLY A 62 0.95 18.34 17.25
C GLY A 62 0.46 19.10 16.01
N LEU A 63 -0.82 19.47 16.00
CA LEU A 63 -1.40 20.20 14.86
C LEU A 63 -0.67 21.54 14.65
N ASN A 64 -0.23 22.15 15.76
CA ASN A 64 0.76 23.20 15.75
C ASN A 64 2.18 22.60 15.67
N LYS A 65 2.96 23.00 14.65
CA LYS A 65 4.32 22.54 14.39
C LYS A 65 5.30 22.85 15.53
N ASN A 66 4.99 23.83 16.38
CA ASN A 66 5.79 24.19 17.53
C ASN A 66 5.44 23.36 18.79
N ASN A 67 4.38 22.57 18.74
CA ASN A 67 3.97 21.72 19.85
C ASN A 67 4.56 20.31 19.67
N LEU A 68 5.62 19.98 20.41
CA LEU A 68 6.22 18.65 20.38
C LEU A 68 5.41 17.70 21.28
N VAL A 69 4.86 16.66 20.66
CA VAL A 69 3.99 15.69 21.32
C VAL A 69 4.82 14.57 21.95
N ALA A 70 5.78 14.03 21.20
CA ALA A 70 6.59 12.90 21.66
C ALA A 70 7.94 12.86 20.95
N VAL A 71 8.91 12.24 21.63
CA VAL A 71 10.16 11.77 21.05
C VAL A 71 10.11 10.26 21.02
N HIS A 72 10.19 9.67 19.84
CA HIS A 72 10.19 8.23 19.64
C HIS A 72 11.60 7.73 19.39
N THR A 73 11.92 6.54 19.88
CA THR A 73 13.22 5.89 19.70
C THR A 73 13.06 4.45 19.27
N GLY A 74 13.97 3.95 18.44
CA GLY A 74 14.08 2.52 18.11
C GLY A 74 12.78 1.92 17.54
N ASP A 75 12.27 0.88 18.20
CA ASP A 75 11.12 0.06 17.80
C ASP A 75 9.75 0.60 18.29
N CYS A 76 9.65 1.89 18.60
CA CYS A 76 8.42 2.50 19.09
C CYS A 76 7.25 2.27 18.11
N TRP A 77 6.21 1.57 18.57
CA TRP A 77 5.00 1.35 17.78
C TRP A 77 4.03 2.53 17.97
N GLY A 78 3.39 2.98 16.89
CA GLY A 78 2.35 4.01 16.97
C GLY A 78 2.77 5.44 16.63
N VAL A 79 3.94 5.62 16.00
CA VAL A 79 4.39 6.91 15.44
C VAL A 79 3.29 7.52 14.57
N GLY A 80 2.86 8.75 14.88
CA GLY A 80 1.88 9.46 14.08
C GLY A 80 2.42 9.84 12.69
N LYS A 81 1.50 10.20 11.77
CA LYS A 81 1.87 10.63 10.39
C LYS A 81 2.71 11.92 10.33
N ARG A 82 2.86 12.63 11.46
CA ARG A 82 3.56 13.92 11.59
C ARG A 82 4.84 13.77 12.41
N ALA A 83 5.57 12.69 12.16
CA ALA A 83 6.85 12.43 12.75
C ALA A 83 7.98 12.53 11.72
N TRP A 84 9.13 13.06 12.13
CA TRP A 84 10.26 13.30 11.25
C TRP A 84 11.55 12.83 11.90
N PRO A 85 12.50 12.26 11.12
CA PRO A 85 13.78 11.80 11.63
C PRO A 85 14.61 12.97 12.16
N VAL A 86 15.26 12.76 13.29
CA VAL A 86 16.21 13.72 13.88
C VAL A 86 17.42 13.00 14.44
N THR A 87 18.49 13.75 14.70
CA THR A 87 19.62 13.24 15.49
C THR A 87 19.23 13.12 16.98
N ARG A 88 19.94 12.26 17.72
CA ARG A 88 19.82 12.16 19.18
C ARG A 88 20.00 13.52 19.87
N ALA A 89 20.96 14.32 19.42
CA ALA A 89 21.23 15.64 19.99
C ALA A 89 20.07 16.62 19.79
N GLU A 90 19.46 16.63 18.60
CA GLU A 90 18.26 17.44 18.33
C GLU A 90 17.05 16.96 19.12
N ALA A 91 16.87 15.64 19.23
CA ALA A 91 15.81 15.05 20.02
C ALA A 91 15.91 15.43 21.50
N LEU A 92 17.12 15.40 22.08
CA LEU A 92 17.36 15.80 23.46
C LEU A 92 17.23 17.31 23.69
N ARG A 93 17.57 18.13 22.69
CA ARG A 93 17.48 19.60 22.77
C ARG A 93 16.03 20.09 22.68
N ARG A 94 15.24 19.48 21.80
CA ARG A 94 13.88 19.91 21.47
C ARG A 94 12.82 19.16 22.26
N GLY A 95 13.07 17.89 22.56
CA GLY A 95 12.08 17.03 23.20
C GLY A 95 11.62 17.60 24.55
N PRO A 96 10.34 17.43 24.92
CA PRO A 96 9.95 17.66 26.31
C PRO A 96 10.85 16.78 27.19
N GLY A 97 11.30 17.25 28.36
CA GLY A 97 12.22 16.52 29.25
C GLY A 97 11.77 15.11 29.70
N ARG A 98 10.62 14.63 29.21
CA ARG A 98 10.15 13.25 29.29
C ARG A 98 10.49 12.50 28.01
N ARG A 99 11.36 11.48 28.11
CA ARG A 99 11.45 10.43 27.08
C ARG A 99 10.07 9.78 26.97
N ALA A 100 9.55 9.57 25.77
CA ALA A 100 8.42 8.64 25.63
C ALA A 100 8.97 7.25 25.94
N GLY A 101 8.88 6.85 27.22
CA GLY A 101 9.10 5.46 27.60
C GLY A 101 8.14 4.57 26.84
N ARG A 102 8.54 3.30 26.66
CA ARG A 102 7.72 2.20 26.13
C ARG A 102 6.28 2.33 26.66
N TRP A 103 5.38 2.87 25.85
CA TRP A 103 3.97 3.00 26.25
C TRP A 103 3.44 1.57 26.42
N PRO A 104 2.72 1.23 27.50
CA PRO A 104 2.17 -0.11 27.63
C PRO A 104 1.24 -0.40 26.45
N ARG A 105 1.34 -1.62 25.88
CA ARG A 105 0.44 -2.08 24.80
C ARG A 105 -1.00 -1.89 25.28
N GLY A 106 -1.81 -1.21 24.48
CA GLY A 106 -3.22 -0.98 24.79
C GLY A 106 -3.49 0.40 25.36
N ARG A 107 -3.73 1.35 24.46
CA ARG A 107 -4.78 2.34 24.69
C ARG A 107 -5.33 2.70 23.32
N ASP A 108 -6.54 2.23 23.07
CA ASP A 108 -7.31 2.58 21.89
C ASP A 108 -7.28 4.09 21.70
N ARG A 109 -6.88 4.51 20.50
CA ARG A 109 -7.21 5.85 20.02
C ARG A 109 -8.72 5.86 19.82
N GLY A 110 -9.46 6.17 20.89
CA GLY A 110 -10.84 6.59 20.80
C GLY A 110 -10.90 7.79 19.85
N ILE A 111 -11.36 7.53 18.64
CA ILE A 111 -11.77 8.54 17.68
C ILE A 111 -13.02 9.17 18.31
N GLY A 112 -12.86 10.34 18.92
CA GLY A 112 -13.99 11.16 19.32
C GLY A 112 -14.63 11.72 18.06
N SER A 113 -15.81 11.21 17.74
CA SER A 113 -16.76 11.85 16.82
C SER A 113 -17.14 13.22 17.37
N GLY A 114 -17.06 14.23 16.53
CA GLY A 114 -17.52 15.60 16.75
C GLY A 114 -17.48 16.35 15.45
#